data_AF-A0A2U8E4I6-F1
#
_entry.id   AF-A0A2U8E4I6-F1
#
_cell.length_a   1.000
_cell.length_b   1.000
_cell.length_c   1.000
_cell.angle_alpha   90.00
_cell.angle_beta   90.00
_cell.angle_gamma   90.00
#
_symmetry.space_group_name_H-M   'P 1'
#
loop_
_entity.id
_entity.type
_entity.pdbx_description
1 polymer ?
#
loop_
_entity_poly.entity_id
_entity_poly.type
_entity_poly.pdbx_seq_one_letter_code
_entity_poly.pdbx_strand_id
1 'polypeptide(L)'
;MPAKPPPIPELVYQRVMKVARFDGHMIMWIAGIGALLAAAGGNYTAAMVACLVAGTGAMEIQGSQQLARGDEMGVNWLVRAQLLLMFVILAYATWQLTHFNEEFYRELIPQFREYTEQASRRYKVDNPYDALDDAQLMLLFRMCHTLLYATVGFVTCIYQGLMARYYHKRRAAIAQALDGLYGME
;
A
#
# COMPACT_ATOMS: atom_id res chain seq x y z
N MET A 1 36.84 -6.00 1.88
CA MET A 1 36.19 -5.39 0.69
C MET A 1 36.30 -3.88 0.82
N PRO A 2 36.86 -3.15 -0.15
CA PRO A 2 36.93 -1.69 -0.06
C PRO A 2 35.53 -1.11 0.08
N ALA A 3 35.35 -0.18 1.02
CA ALA A 3 34.07 0.49 1.24
C ALA A 3 33.66 1.22 -0.05
N LYS A 4 32.42 0.99 -0.49
CA LYS A 4 31.86 1.70 -1.64
C LYS A 4 31.90 3.21 -1.34
N PRO A 5 32.45 4.06 -2.23
CA PRO A 5 32.53 5.48 -1.98
C PRO A 5 31.14 6.05 -1.68
N PRO A 6 31.04 7.02 -0.76
CA PRO A 6 29.75 7.60 -0.37
C PRO A 6 29.05 8.14 -1.62
N PRO A 7 27.74 7.87 -1.77
CA PRO A 7 26.99 8.32 -2.94
C PRO A 7 26.97 9.85 -2.97
N ILE A 8 27.14 10.43 -4.17
CA ILE A 8 27.11 11.88 -4.38
C ILE A 8 25.79 12.44 -3.82
N PRO A 9 25.82 13.39 -2.88
CA PRO A 9 24.63 13.93 -2.20
C PRO A 9 23.52 14.36 -3.17
N GLU A 10 23.89 15.06 -4.23
CA GLU A 10 22.95 15.53 -5.27
C GLU A 10 22.19 14.39 -5.95
N LEU A 11 22.87 13.29 -6.28
CA LEU A 11 22.21 12.11 -6.88
C LEU A 11 21.28 11.42 -5.89
N VAL A 12 21.60 11.45 -4.59
CA VAL A 12 20.72 10.92 -3.54
C VAL A 12 19.45 11.75 -3.44
N TYR A 13 19.59 13.08 -3.41
CA TYR A 13 18.48 14.02 -3.41
C TYR A 13 17.55 13.83 -4.61
N GLN A 14 18.09 13.82 -5.83
CA GLN A 14 17.30 13.62 -7.06
C GLN A 14 16.53 12.30 -7.07
N ARG A 15 17.16 11.22 -6.58
CA ARG A 15 16.49 9.91 -6.47
C ARG A 15 15.36 9.93 -5.46
N VAL A 16 15.59 10.50 -4.27
CA VAL A 16 14.57 10.64 -3.23
C VAL A 16 13.39 11.44 -3.76
N MET A 17 13.67 12.56 -4.42
CA MET A 17 12.65 13.43 -5.03
C MET A 17 11.83 12.72 -6.10
N LYS A 18 12.47 11.98 -7.01
CA LYS A 18 11.77 11.23 -8.05
C LYS A 18 10.87 10.15 -7.47
N VAL A 19 11.37 9.38 -6.51
CA VAL A 19 10.61 8.30 -5.86
C VAL A 19 9.44 8.88 -5.07
N ALA A 20 9.68 9.87 -4.19
CA ALA A 20 8.64 10.47 -3.37
C ALA A 20 7.51 11.12 -4.18
N ARG A 21 7.84 11.80 -5.28
CA ARG A 21 6.81 12.39 -6.15
C ARG A 21 6.01 11.32 -6.86
N PHE A 22 6.66 10.31 -7.42
CA PHE A 22 5.97 9.24 -8.12
C PHE A 22 5.05 8.44 -7.19
N ASP A 23 5.58 8.02 -6.04
CA ASP A 23 4.85 7.22 -5.04
C ASP A 23 3.65 8.01 -4.50
N GLY A 24 3.86 9.24 -4.04
CA GLY A 24 2.81 10.10 -3.50
C GLY A 24 1.65 10.35 -4.48
N HIS A 25 1.94 10.58 -5.77
CA HIS A 25 0.89 10.75 -6.78
C HIS A 25 0.14 9.45 -7.05
N MET A 26 0.85 8.32 -7.19
CA MET A 26 0.20 7.03 -7.43
C MET A 26 -0.73 6.65 -6.29
N ILE A 27 -0.26 6.77 -5.05
CA ILE A 27 -1.05 6.48 -3.86
C ILE A 27 -2.28 7.39 -3.80
N MET A 28 -2.09 8.71 -3.96
CA MET A 28 -3.18 9.68 -3.88
C MET A 28 -4.26 9.42 -4.94
N TRP A 29 -3.88 9.17 -6.20
CA TRP A 29 -4.86 8.96 -7.27
C TRP A 29 -5.59 7.62 -7.15
N ILE A 30 -4.85 6.52 -6.95
CA ILE A 30 -5.45 5.19 -6.87
C ILE A 30 -6.37 5.10 -5.65
N ALA A 31 -5.89 5.52 -4.49
CA ALA A 31 -6.69 5.47 -3.27
C ALA A 31 -7.83 6.51 -3.29
N GLY A 32 -7.61 7.68 -3.89
CA GLY A 32 -8.65 8.70 -4.05
C GLY A 32 -9.81 8.20 -4.92
N ILE A 33 -9.52 7.60 -6.07
CA ILE A 33 -10.55 6.98 -6.93
C ILE A 33 -11.22 5.81 -6.20
N GLY A 34 -10.45 4.97 -5.53
CA GLY A 34 -10.99 3.87 -4.71
C GLY A 34 -11.94 4.35 -3.62
N ALA A 35 -11.63 5.47 -2.97
CA ALA A 35 -12.49 6.07 -1.94
C ALA A 35 -13.83 6.53 -2.51
N LEU A 36 -13.80 7.17 -3.69
CA LEU A 36 -15.02 7.61 -4.38
C LEU A 36 -15.89 6.42 -4.81
N LEU A 37 -15.28 5.39 -5.38
CA LEU A 37 -16.01 4.17 -5.79
C LEU A 37 -16.61 3.43 -4.59
N ALA A 38 -15.86 3.30 -3.49
CA ALA A 38 -16.34 2.69 -2.27
C ALA A 38 -17.50 3.49 -1.65
N ALA A 39 -17.41 4.81 -1.62
CA ALA A 39 -18.48 5.68 -1.14
C ALA A 39 -19.74 5.57 -2.02
N ALA A 40 -19.57 5.57 -3.35
CA ALA A 40 -20.67 5.40 -4.29
C ALA A 40 -21.38 4.05 -4.14
N GLY A 41 -20.64 2.99 -3.78
CA GLY A 41 -21.17 1.67 -3.46
C GLY A 41 -21.72 1.50 -2.04
N GLY A 42 -21.75 2.57 -1.22
CA GLY A 42 -22.23 2.53 0.17
C GLY A 42 -21.28 1.86 1.17
N ASN A 43 -20.05 1.52 0.77
CA ASN A 43 -19.04 0.93 1.66
C ASN A 43 -18.20 2.04 2.31
N TYR A 44 -18.78 2.66 3.34
CA TYR A 44 -18.15 3.79 4.04
C TYR A 44 -16.83 3.42 4.75
N THR A 45 -16.69 2.18 5.24
CA THR A 45 -15.46 1.71 5.87
C THR A 45 -14.31 1.68 4.86
N ALA A 46 -14.53 1.08 3.69
CA ALA A 46 -13.54 1.06 2.62
C ALA A 46 -13.23 2.47 2.10
N ALA A 47 -14.25 3.32 1.98
CA ALA A 47 -14.08 4.72 1.58
C ALA A 47 -13.18 5.49 2.56
N MET A 48 -13.42 5.35 3.87
CA MET A 48 -12.63 6.00 4.91
C MET A 48 -11.17 5.53 4.87
N VAL A 49 -10.92 4.22 4.78
CA VAL A 49 -9.56 3.67 4.69
C VAL A 49 -8.85 4.19 3.44
N ALA A 50 -9.52 4.18 2.30
CA ALA A 50 -8.97 4.69 1.05
C ALA A 50 -8.67 6.20 1.11
N CYS A 51 -9.52 7.00 1.78
CA CYS A 51 -9.24 8.42 2.05
C CYS A 51 -7.98 8.60 2.91
N LEU A 52 -7.81 7.80 3.97
CA LEU A 52 -6.61 7.86 4.81
C LEU A 52 -5.34 7.54 4.02
N VAL A 53 -5.39 6.50 3.18
CA VAL A 53 -4.29 6.14 2.26
C VAL A 53 -4.01 7.26 1.27
N ALA A 54 -5.04 7.87 0.67
CA ALA A 54 -4.86 9.02 -0.21
C ALA A 54 -4.20 10.21 0.51
N GLY A 55 -4.56 10.42 1.79
CA GLY A 55 -3.96 11.41 2.67
C GLY A 55 -2.46 11.20 2.88
N THR A 56 -1.98 9.95 2.98
CA THR A 56 -0.53 9.69 3.06
C THR A 56 0.17 10.05 1.76
N GLY A 57 -0.45 9.80 0.60
CA GLY A 57 0.05 10.26 -0.70
C GLY A 57 0.18 11.78 -0.77
N ALA A 58 -0.82 12.52 -0.27
CA ALA A 58 -0.77 13.98 -0.18
C ALA A 58 0.36 14.47 0.75
N MET A 59 0.60 13.79 1.88
CA MET A 59 1.71 14.09 2.78
C MET A 59 3.08 13.93 2.10
N GLU A 60 3.25 12.92 1.24
CA GLU A 60 4.50 12.74 0.49
C GLU A 60 4.72 13.83 -0.55
N ILE A 61 3.66 14.22 -1.26
CA ILE A 61 3.70 15.34 -2.21
C ILE A 61 4.14 16.60 -1.46
N GLN A 62 3.52 16.89 -0.31
CA GLN A 62 3.88 18.03 0.53
C GLN A 62 5.34 17.96 1.03
N GLY A 63 5.83 16.77 1.41
CA GLY A 63 7.23 16.56 1.79
C GLY A 63 8.19 16.83 0.63
N SER A 64 7.87 16.33 -0.57
CA SER A 64 8.68 16.58 -1.77
C SER A 64 8.70 18.06 -2.17
N GLN A 65 7.59 18.78 -2.00
CA GLN A 65 7.52 20.21 -2.28
C GLN A 65 8.37 21.04 -1.30
N GLN A 66 8.42 20.66 -0.02
CA GLN A 66 9.31 21.28 0.96
C GLN A 66 10.78 21.08 0.57
N LEU A 67 11.16 19.85 0.22
CA LEU A 67 12.52 19.55 -0.25
C LEU A 67 12.89 20.35 -1.51
N ALA A 68 11.96 20.51 -2.45
CA ALA A 68 12.16 21.32 -3.65
C ALA A 68 12.31 22.83 -3.37
N ARG A 69 12.00 23.30 -2.16
CA ARG A 69 12.15 24.68 -1.71
C ARG A 69 13.37 24.88 -0.80
N GLY A 70 14.20 23.86 -0.62
CA GLY A 70 15.35 23.93 0.29
C GLY A 70 15.05 23.54 1.75
N ASP A 71 13.83 23.11 2.06
CA ASP A 71 13.44 22.79 3.45
C ASP A 71 13.68 21.30 3.77
N GLU A 72 14.70 21.02 4.58
CA GLU A 72 15.06 19.68 5.05
C GLU A 72 13.95 19.00 5.88
N MET A 73 13.01 19.77 6.46
CA MET A 73 11.85 19.22 7.15
C MET A 73 10.96 18.39 6.23
N GLY A 74 11.07 18.55 4.92
CA GLY A 74 10.40 17.70 3.94
C GLY A 74 10.72 16.21 4.14
N VAL A 75 11.91 15.83 4.62
CA VAL A 75 12.23 14.41 4.90
C VAL A 75 11.41 13.87 6.09
N ASN A 76 11.04 14.71 7.06
CA ASN A 76 10.16 14.30 8.16
C ASN A 76 8.79 13.90 7.64
N TRP A 77 8.25 14.65 6.67
CA TRP A 77 6.97 14.35 6.04
C TRP A 77 7.02 13.02 5.29
N LEU A 78 8.08 12.75 4.52
CA LEU A 78 8.24 11.48 3.81
C LEU A 78 8.27 10.27 4.77
N VAL A 79 9.02 10.38 5.88
CA VAL A 79 9.08 9.31 6.88
C VAL A 79 7.73 9.11 7.56
N ARG A 80 7.07 10.20 7.96
CA ARG A 80 5.76 10.14 8.63
C ARG A 80 4.68 9.57 7.70
N ALA A 81 4.69 9.90 6.42
CA ALA A 81 3.74 9.38 5.45
C ALA A 81 3.84 7.86 5.31
N GLN A 82 5.06 7.32 5.18
CA GLN A 82 5.29 5.86 5.09
C GLN A 82 4.88 5.13 6.37
N LEU A 83 5.18 5.70 7.56
CA LEU A 83 4.76 5.12 8.83
C LEU A 83 3.24 5.17 9.02
N LEU A 84 2.60 6.27 8.63
CA LEU A 84 1.15 6.40 8.69
C LEU A 84 0.47 5.43 7.71
N LEU A 85 1.00 5.30 6.49
CA LEU A 85 0.48 4.37 5.48
C LEU A 85 0.58 2.93 5.97
N MET A 86 1.73 2.56 6.53
CA MET A 86 1.92 1.27 7.18
C MET A 86 0.89 1.04 8.29
N PHE A 87 0.70 2.02 9.18
CA PHE A 87 -0.27 1.92 10.26
C PHE A 87 -1.70 1.71 9.74
N VAL A 88 -2.14 2.50 8.75
CA VAL A 88 -3.48 2.41 8.16
C VAL A 88 -3.71 1.04 7.53
N ILE A 89 -2.77 0.55 6.74
CA ILE A 89 -2.88 -0.76 6.08
C ILE A 89 -2.87 -1.89 7.12
N LEU A 90 -2.01 -1.84 8.13
CA LEU A 90 -1.94 -2.87 9.17
C LEU A 90 -3.18 -2.88 10.05
N ALA A 91 -3.72 -1.71 10.41
CA ALA A 91 -4.97 -1.61 11.15
C ALA A 91 -6.11 -2.21 10.34
N TYR A 92 -6.20 -1.89 9.05
CA TYR A 92 -7.22 -2.46 8.17
C TYR A 92 -7.06 -3.97 7.95
N ALA A 93 -5.84 -4.45 7.71
CA ALA A 93 -5.56 -5.88 7.55
C ALA A 93 -5.88 -6.66 8.83
N THR A 94 -5.54 -6.12 9.99
CA THR A 94 -5.88 -6.71 11.30
C THR A 94 -7.39 -6.75 11.52
N TRP A 95 -8.09 -5.66 11.16
CA TRP A 95 -9.55 -5.62 11.20
C TRP A 95 -10.15 -6.74 10.33
N GLN A 96 -9.69 -6.88 9.09
CA GLN A 96 -10.17 -7.91 8.17
C GLN A 96 -9.89 -9.34 8.69
N LEU A 97 -8.68 -9.59 9.19
CA LEU A 97 -8.31 -10.88 9.79
C LEU A 97 -9.15 -11.26 11.01
N THR A 98 -9.62 -10.28 11.77
CA THR A 98 -10.44 -10.50 12.98
C THR A 98 -11.94 -10.50 12.70
N HIS A 99 -12.39 -9.85 11.63
CA HIS A 99 -13.80 -9.68 11.27
C HIS A 99 -14.12 -10.35 9.93
N PHE A 100 -13.84 -11.65 9.84
CA PHE A 100 -14.24 -12.45 8.69
C PHE A 100 -15.77 -12.48 8.58
N ASN A 101 -16.32 -11.85 7.54
CA ASN A 101 -17.77 -11.80 7.31
C ASN A 101 -18.23 -13.09 6.61
N GLU A 102 -18.60 -14.09 7.40
CA GLU A 102 -19.10 -15.37 6.88
C GLU A 102 -20.37 -15.20 6.03
N GLU A 103 -21.27 -14.27 6.37
CA GLU A 103 -22.53 -14.05 5.64
C GLU A 103 -22.26 -13.62 4.20
N PHE A 104 -21.36 -12.67 4.00
CA PHE A 104 -20.92 -12.24 2.67
C PHE A 104 -20.42 -13.42 1.82
N TYR A 105 -19.62 -14.32 2.40
CA TYR A 105 -19.13 -15.49 1.66
C TYR A 105 -20.21 -16.55 1.44
N ARG A 106 -21.18 -16.71 2.35
CA ARG A 106 -22.33 -17.61 2.12
C ARG A 106 -23.14 -17.16 0.91
N GLU A 107 -23.35 -15.85 0.77
CA GLU A 107 -24.03 -15.27 -0.40
C GLU A 107 -23.21 -15.44 -1.69
N LEU A 108 -21.89 -15.50 -1.59
CA LEU A 108 -20.99 -15.69 -2.73
C LEU A 108 -20.88 -17.16 -3.19
N ILE A 109 -21.11 -18.14 -2.31
CA ILE A 109 -20.99 -19.57 -2.64
C ILE A 109 -21.83 -19.96 -3.87
N PRO A 110 -23.13 -19.62 -3.97
CA PRO A 110 -23.93 -19.97 -5.14
C PRO A 110 -23.35 -19.40 -6.45
N GLN A 111 -22.91 -18.15 -6.42
CA GLN A 111 -22.32 -17.47 -7.59
C GLN A 111 -20.97 -18.11 -7.99
N PHE A 112 -20.16 -18.47 -7.00
CA PHE A 112 -18.91 -19.18 -7.21
C PHE A 112 -19.15 -20.53 -7.88
N ARG A 113 -20.12 -21.33 -7.37
CA ARG A 113 -20.47 -22.63 -7.94
C ARG A 113 -20.94 -22.49 -9.38
N GLU A 114 -21.85 -21.55 -9.65
CA GLU A 114 -22.33 -21.27 -11.00
C GLU A 114 -21.19 -20.92 -11.96
N TYR A 115 -20.28 -20.02 -11.54
CA TYR A 115 -19.12 -19.65 -12.35
C TYR A 115 -18.19 -20.84 -12.64
N THR A 116 -17.91 -21.67 -11.63
CA THR A 116 -17.03 -22.84 -11.80
C THR A 116 -17.66 -23.90 -12.70
N GLU A 117 -18.99 -24.09 -12.61
CA GLU A 117 -19.72 -25.02 -13.47
C GLU A 117 -19.73 -24.53 -14.93
N GLN A 118 -19.97 -23.23 -15.15
CA GLN A 118 -19.90 -22.63 -16.47
C GLN A 118 -18.50 -22.77 -17.09
N ALA A 119 -17.45 -22.52 -16.31
CA ALA A 119 -16.06 -22.70 -16.75
C ALA A 119 -15.77 -24.17 -17.10
N SER A 120 -16.18 -25.11 -16.24
CA SER A 120 -16.02 -26.55 -16.47
C SER A 120 -16.68 -26.99 -17.78
N ARG A 121 -17.93 -26.58 -18.02
CA ARG A 121 -18.66 -26.86 -19.27
C ARG A 121 -17.96 -26.26 -20.49
N ARG A 122 -17.49 -25.01 -20.39
CA ARG A 122 -16.83 -24.29 -21.50
C ARG A 122 -15.51 -24.93 -21.92
N TYR A 123 -14.70 -25.35 -20.95
CA TYR A 123 -13.37 -25.88 -21.20
C TYR A 123 -13.31 -27.42 -21.22
N LYS A 124 -14.42 -28.11 -20.92
CA LYS A 124 -14.51 -29.57 -20.81
C LYS A 124 -13.48 -30.15 -19.85
N VAL A 125 -13.26 -29.47 -18.73
CA VAL A 125 -12.36 -29.88 -17.65
C VAL A 125 -13.21 -30.12 -16.41
N ASP A 126 -12.95 -31.20 -15.69
CA ASP A 126 -13.63 -31.51 -14.43
C ASP A 126 -13.49 -30.36 -13.44
N ASN A 127 -14.60 -29.97 -12.80
CA ASN A 127 -14.56 -28.92 -11.79
C ASN A 127 -13.94 -29.47 -10.50
N PRO A 128 -12.76 -29.00 -10.07
CA PRO A 128 -12.12 -29.51 -8.86
C PRO A 128 -12.90 -29.16 -7.58
N TYR A 129 -13.91 -28.28 -7.66
CA TYR A 129 -14.70 -27.81 -6.52
C TYR A 129 -16.06 -28.51 -6.37
N ASP A 130 -16.47 -29.37 -7.30
CA ASP A 130 -17.78 -30.06 -7.23
C ASP A 130 -17.86 -31.03 -6.04
N ALA A 131 -16.73 -31.61 -5.65
CA ALA A 131 -16.64 -32.51 -4.51
C ALA A 131 -16.66 -31.77 -3.16
N LEU A 132 -16.54 -30.43 -3.15
CA LEU A 132 -16.50 -29.65 -1.93
C LEU A 132 -17.91 -29.27 -1.48
N ASP A 133 -18.24 -29.58 -0.22
CA ASP A 133 -19.44 -29.06 0.42
C ASP A 133 -19.29 -27.56 0.76
N ASP A 134 -20.39 -26.93 1.18
CA ASP A 134 -20.40 -25.49 1.49
C ASP A 134 -19.49 -25.15 2.70
N ALA A 135 -19.32 -26.09 3.63
CA ALA A 135 -18.45 -25.89 4.80
C ALA A 135 -16.97 -25.90 4.39
N GLN A 136 -16.60 -26.80 3.47
CA GLN A 136 -15.26 -26.87 2.89
C GLN A 136 -14.96 -25.66 2.01
N LEU A 137 -15.92 -25.18 1.23
CA LEU A 137 -15.78 -23.91 0.49
C LEU A 137 -15.62 -22.72 1.43
N MET A 138 -16.39 -22.66 2.52
CA MET A 138 -16.24 -21.61 3.53
C MET A 138 -14.84 -21.63 4.15
N LEU A 139 -14.32 -22.82 4.47
CA LEU A 139 -12.95 -22.97 4.97
C LEU A 139 -11.92 -22.47 3.95
N LEU A 140 -12.10 -22.82 2.67
CA LEU A 140 -11.23 -22.33 1.59
C LEU A 140 -11.27 -20.80 1.49
N PHE A 141 -12.45 -20.18 1.52
CA PHE A 141 -12.56 -18.71 1.51
C PHE A 141 -11.91 -18.08 2.73
N ARG A 142 -12.07 -18.67 3.92
CA ARG A 142 -11.39 -18.19 5.13
C ARG A 142 -9.88 -18.30 5.02
N MET A 143 -9.36 -19.39 4.47
CA MET A 143 -7.92 -19.57 4.21
C MET A 143 -7.41 -18.53 3.21
N CYS A 144 -8.10 -18.35 2.09
CA CYS A 144 -7.74 -17.37 1.07
C CYS A 144 -7.78 -15.93 1.62
N HIS A 145 -8.83 -15.58 2.36
CA HIS A 145 -8.96 -14.28 3.03
C HIS A 145 -7.81 -14.06 4.02
N THR A 146 -7.55 -15.04 4.88
CA THR A 146 -6.47 -14.97 5.87
C THR A 146 -5.12 -14.81 5.20
N LEU A 147 -4.84 -15.62 4.17
CA LEU A 147 -3.59 -15.56 3.43
C LEU A 147 -3.41 -14.22 2.72
N LEU A 148 -4.48 -13.69 2.11
CA LEU A 148 -4.47 -12.39 1.44
C LEU A 148 -4.07 -11.28 2.42
N TYR A 149 -4.80 -11.12 3.53
CA TYR A 149 -4.55 -10.01 4.45
C TYR A 149 -3.27 -10.19 5.28
N ALA A 150 -2.88 -11.42 5.61
CA ALA A 150 -1.58 -11.70 6.22
C ALA A 150 -0.44 -11.33 5.27
N THR A 151 -0.56 -11.66 3.99
CA THR A 151 0.44 -11.30 2.97
C THR A 151 0.51 -9.80 2.77
N VAL A 152 -0.64 -9.11 2.66
CA VAL A 152 -0.70 -7.65 2.55
C VAL A 152 -0.02 -7.00 3.76
N GLY A 153 -0.33 -7.44 4.98
CA GLY A 153 0.31 -6.92 6.18
C GLY A 153 1.82 -7.15 6.21
N PHE A 154 2.26 -8.36 5.87
CA PHE A 154 3.69 -8.70 5.82
C PHE A 154 4.47 -7.88 4.78
N VAL A 155 3.98 -7.81 3.55
CA VAL A 155 4.59 -7.02 2.47
C VAL A 155 4.63 -5.55 2.84
N THR A 156 3.57 -5.03 3.49
CA THR A 156 3.51 -3.64 3.97
C THR A 156 4.60 -3.37 5.01
N CYS A 157 4.75 -4.22 6.03
CA CYS A 157 5.81 -4.08 7.03
C CYS A 157 7.20 -4.02 6.39
N ILE A 158 7.45 -4.88 5.40
CA ILE A 158 8.73 -4.89 4.69
C ILE A 158 8.88 -3.61 3.86
N TYR A 159 7.95 -3.33 2.96
CA TYR A 159 8.09 -2.24 1.99
C TYR A 159 8.10 -0.88 2.69
N GLN A 160 7.05 -0.56 3.46
CA GLN A 160 6.91 0.72 4.14
C GLN A 160 7.98 0.91 5.22
N GLY A 161 8.34 -0.17 5.94
CA GLY A 161 9.42 -0.13 6.93
C GLY A 161 10.79 0.13 6.28
N LEU A 162 11.08 -0.53 5.16
CA LEU A 162 12.31 -0.28 4.40
C LEU A 162 12.34 1.13 3.80
N MET A 163 11.21 1.65 3.31
CA MET A 163 11.11 3.00 2.77
C MET A 163 11.24 4.09 3.84
N ALA A 164 10.59 3.94 4.99
CA ALA A 164 10.76 4.85 6.13
C ALA A 164 12.24 4.89 6.58
N ARG A 165 12.89 3.72 6.69
CA ARG A 165 14.32 3.61 6.99
C ARG A 165 15.18 4.20 5.87
N TYR A 166 14.80 4.01 4.61
CA TYR A 166 15.47 4.54 3.43
C TYR A 166 15.52 6.07 3.50
N TYR A 167 14.40 6.73 3.78
CA TYR A 167 14.33 8.19 3.88
C TYR A 167 15.06 8.70 5.11
N HIS A 168 14.87 8.05 6.26
CA HIS A 168 15.56 8.44 7.49
C HIS A 168 17.08 8.42 7.35
N LYS A 169 17.66 7.36 6.76
CA LYS A 169 19.11 7.25 6.54
C LYS A 169 19.70 8.28 5.59
N ARG A 170 18.88 8.90 4.73
CA ARG A 170 19.32 9.85 3.71
C ARG A 170 19.23 11.30 4.15
N ARG A 171 18.73 11.58 5.36
CA ARG A 171 18.59 12.94 5.93
C ARG A 171 19.87 13.76 5.79
N ALA A 172 21.00 13.25 6.28
CA ALA A 172 22.27 13.98 6.24
C ALA A 172 22.75 14.26 4.81
N ALA A 173 22.62 13.29 3.90
CA ALA A 173 23.00 13.47 2.50
C ALA A 173 22.07 14.47 1.78
N ILE A 174 20.78 14.49 2.13
CA ILE A 174 19.82 15.46 1.60
C ILE A 174 20.14 16.86 2.13
N ALA A 175 20.37 17.02 3.43
CA ALA A 175 20.76 18.30 4.01
C ALA A 175 22.01 18.87 3.34
N GLN A 176 23.06 18.05 3.17
CA GLN A 176 24.27 18.46 2.44
C GLN A 176 24.01 18.86 0.98
N ALA A 177 23.09 18.16 0.29
CA ALA A 177 22.72 18.52 -1.07
C ALA A 177 21.95 19.86 -1.10
N LEU A 178 21.05 20.08 -0.15
CA LEU A 178 20.32 21.34 -0.03
C LEU A 178 21.25 22.51 0.30
N ASP A 179 22.21 22.34 1.22
CA ASP A 179 23.24 23.34 1.50
C ASP A 179 24.07 23.67 0.26
N GLY A 180 24.46 22.67 -0.54
CA GLY A 180 25.19 22.89 -1.79
C GLY A 180 24.38 23.57 -2.90
N LEU A 181 23.05 23.36 -2.92
CA LEU A 181 22.15 23.93 -3.92
C LEU A 181 21.63 25.33 -3.57
N TYR A 182 21.41 25.60 -2.28
CA TYR A 182 20.75 26.81 -1.78
C TYR A 182 21.62 27.65 -0.84
N GLY A 183 22.75 27.11 -0.35
CA GLY A 183 23.65 27.74 0.63
C GLY A 183 24.91 28.39 0.04
N MET A 184 24.92 28.71 -1.26
CA MET A 184 25.92 29.61 -1.85
C MET A 184 25.39 31.04 -1.94
N GLU A 185 25.32 31.71 -0.79
CA GLU A 185 25.46 33.17 -0.67
C GLU A 185 26.75 33.49 0.08
#